data_AF-A0A9N9FBA8-F1
#
_entry.id   AF-A0A9N9FBA8-F1
#
_cell.length_a   1.000
_cell.length_b   1.000
_cell.length_c   1.000
_cell.angle_alpha   90.00
_cell.angle_beta   90.00
_cell.angle_gamma   90.00
#
_symmetry.space_group_name_H-M   'P 1'
#
loop_
_entity.id
_entity.type
_entity.pdbx_description
1 polymer ?
#
loop_
_entity_poly.entity_id
_entity_poly.type
_entity_poly.pdbx_seq_one_letter_code
_entity_poly.pdbx_strand_id
1 'polypeptide(L)'
;MVTINNNTRYAVFRAYKQLLKVQRETFKEDTFTIKEAKRKTREEFFKNRDEIDTNKIQECINQANDVASLLQKNVAQAEIENPSEHIFKIKLHERHELGDNDSIKNPPSIKTLKRQSTGEFADVLIRVGEDYGEDTRNFQVHSIVLSARSKWFRAALSEAWHQTRKDNMILLSKPNIQPPVFEAILEYIYGGEFDPKNFQVVELIEILRAADELGLVELIKYIELYLKDNPEIICSNIVSLYEFSVRNDNFRTLHFYCSYIMEQNPSLFFLDENFALHMSKETMITLLRMSNLMMNELNVWNNLVRWGIEQVIIENSQQNQYDTLEEYNDIIKSFTHEDFIKFAELLQPCIMLINFIDFTSLDYEQLVEPFINAIGRNDLNRIKRLISMNDDEISVKYSELLNPERAAELSIIISNMYNDIESIGLCDFKLLLRGSRDGMTVNAFTSRCCGKGPTVILARDKFNKHLYGAYYANRWDHPNYHDKVD
;
A
#
# COMPACT_ATOMS: atom_id res chain seq x y z
N MET A 1 -27.60 -58.90 -6.70
CA MET A 1 -27.65 -57.72 -7.59
C MET A 1 -28.82 -56.86 -7.17
N VAL A 2 -28.59 -55.82 -6.36
CA VAL A 2 -29.63 -54.85 -6.01
C VAL A 2 -29.89 -54.02 -7.26
N THR A 3 -31.06 -54.16 -7.86
CA THR A 3 -31.43 -53.45 -9.09
C THR A 3 -32.06 -52.12 -8.70
N ILE A 4 -31.43 -51.00 -9.06
CA ILE A 4 -31.99 -49.66 -8.86
C ILE A 4 -33.33 -49.58 -9.61
N ASN A 5 -34.39 -49.12 -8.92
CA ASN A 5 -35.72 -48.95 -9.49
C ASN A 5 -35.67 -48.00 -10.72
N ASN A 6 -36.39 -48.34 -11.79
CA ASN A 6 -36.46 -47.56 -13.03
C ASN A 6 -36.86 -46.09 -12.79
N ASN A 7 -37.66 -45.80 -11.76
CA ASN A 7 -38.04 -44.44 -11.37
C ASN A 7 -36.84 -43.60 -10.91
N THR A 8 -35.89 -44.18 -10.18
CA THR A 8 -34.70 -43.48 -9.69
C THR A 8 -33.77 -43.13 -10.85
N ARG A 9 -33.54 -44.06 -11.79
CA ARG A 9 -32.75 -43.79 -13.00
C ARG A 9 -33.36 -42.66 -13.83
N TYR A 10 -34.68 -42.64 -13.97
CA TYR A 10 -35.37 -41.57 -14.68
C TYR A 10 -35.18 -40.20 -14.00
N ALA A 11 -35.25 -40.15 -12.66
CA ALA A 11 -35.02 -38.93 -11.90
C ALA A 11 -33.58 -38.40 -12.07
N VAL A 12 -32.56 -39.26 -12.05
CA VAL A 12 -31.17 -38.87 -12.32
C VAL A 12 -31.04 -38.27 -13.72
N PHE A 13 -31.57 -38.94 -14.74
CA PHE A 13 -31.50 -38.43 -16.13
C PHE A 13 -32.24 -37.10 -16.30
N ARG A 14 -33.35 -36.91 -15.58
CA ARG A 14 -34.11 -35.66 -15.61
C ARG A 14 -33.31 -34.52 -15.00
N ALA A 15 -32.74 -34.71 -13.81
CA ALA A 15 -31.91 -33.70 -13.14
C ALA A 15 -30.68 -33.34 -13.98
N TYR A 16 -29.99 -34.35 -14.52
CA TYR A 16 -28.85 -34.15 -15.43
C TYR A 16 -29.24 -33.33 -16.68
N LYS A 17 -30.33 -33.69 -17.37
CA LYS A 17 -30.79 -32.94 -18.55
C LYS A 17 -31.24 -31.51 -18.21
N GLN A 18 -31.88 -31.33 -17.06
CA GLN A 18 -32.31 -30.02 -16.59
C GLN A 18 -31.11 -29.11 -16.34
N LEU A 19 -30.09 -29.60 -15.62
CA LEU A 19 -28.88 -28.85 -15.35
C LEU A 19 -28.15 -28.45 -16.64
N LEU A 20 -28.00 -29.39 -17.60
CA LEU A 20 -27.41 -29.08 -18.91
C LEU A 20 -28.23 -28.07 -19.73
N LYS A 21 -29.55 -28.04 -19.55
CA LYS A 21 -30.44 -27.07 -20.20
C LYS A 21 -30.24 -25.69 -19.58
N VAL A 22 -30.28 -25.59 -18.24
CA VAL A 22 -30.06 -24.33 -17.52
C VAL A 22 -28.70 -23.74 -17.89
N GLN A 23 -27.63 -24.52 -17.87
CA GLN A 23 -26.29 -24.04 -18.26
C GLN A 23 -26.25 -23.43 -19.67
N ARG A 24 -27.00 -23.98 -20.64
CA ARG A 24 -27.06 -23.42 -22.00
C ARG A 24 -27.85 -22.12 -22.04
N GLU A 25 -28.87 -21.99 -21.21
CA GLU A 25 -29.71 -20.79 -21.11
C GLU A 25 -28.97 -19.68 -20.36
N THR A 26 -28.42 -19.97 -19.18
CA THR A 26 -27.68 -19.05 -18.32
C THR A 26 -26.41 -18.52 -18.98
N PHE A 27 -25.65 -19.37 -19.67
CA PHE A 27 -24.38 -18.98 -20.29
C PHE A 27 -24.50 -18.79 -21.81
N LYS A 28 -25.67 -18.38 -22.30
CA LYS A 28 -25.92 -18.22 -23.73
C LYS A 28 -24.83 -17.34 -24.37
N GLU A 29 -24.39 -17.72 -25.58
CA GLU A 29 -23.30 -17.08 -26.32
C GLU A 29 -21.89 -17.19 -25.69
N ASP A 30 -21.75 -17.57 -24.42
CA ASP A 30 -20.49 -17.89 -23.77
C ASP A 30 -20.12 -19.37 -23.98
N THR A 31 -19.57 -19.65 -25.16
CA THR A 31 -19.23 -21.01 -25.59
C THR A 31 -18.22 -21.70 -24.67
N PHE A 32 -17.29 -20.95 -24.06
CA PHE A 32 -16.29 -21.48 -23.14
C PHE A 32 -16.95 -21.94 -21.84
N THR A 33 -17.73 -21.06 -21.19
CA THR A 33 -18.40 -21.38 -19.93
C THR A 33 -19.43 -22.49 -20.10
N ILE A 34 -20.18 -22.51 -21.23
CA ILE A 34 -21.06 -23.63 -21.58
C ILE A 34 -20.27 -24.95 -21.66
N LYS A 35 -19.10 -24.93 -22.32
CA LYS A 35 -18.28 -26.15 -22.51
C LYS A 35 -17.78 -26.68 -21.17
N GLU A 36 -17.25 -25.81 -20.31
CA GLU A 36 -16.72 -26.20 -19.00
C GLU A 36 -17.82 -26.65 -18.04
N ALA A 37 -18.94 -25.94 -17.96
CA ALA A 37 -20.08 -26.34 -17.12
C ALA A 37 -20.61 -27.73 -17.53
N LYS A 38 -20.70 -28.00 -18.84
CA LYS A 38 -21.07 -29.33 -19.35
C LYS A 38 -20.03 -30.40 -19.02
N ARG A 39 -18.75 -30.08 -19.12
CA ARG A 39 -17.65 -31.00 -18.79
C ARG A 39 -17.76 -31.42 -17.33
N LYS A 40 -17.86 -30.47 -16.40
CA LYS A 40 -18.00 -30.75 -14.97
C LYS A 40 -19.26 -31.56 -14.64
N THR A 41 -20.39 -31.22 -15.26
CA THR A 41 -21.65 -31.97 -15.09
C THR A 41 -21.53 -33.42 -15.55
N ARG A 42 -20.80 -33.66 -16.65
CA ARG A 42 -20.52 -35.02 -17.15
C ARG A 42 -19.58 -35.77 -16.21
N GLU A 43 -18.53 -35.13 -15.73
CA GLU A 43 -17.59 -35.73 -14.78
C GLU A 43 -18.28 -36.21 -13.53
N GLU A 44 -19.09 -35.38 -12.87
CA GLU A 44 -19.85 -35.80 -11.68
C GLU A 44 -20.86 -36.91 -12.01
N PHE A 45 -21.50 -36.87 -13.17
CA PHE A 45 -22.41 -37.94 -13.61
C PHE A 45 -21.66 -39.27 -13.81
N PHE A 46 -20.47 -39.25 -14.43
CA PHE A 46 -19.68 -40.46 -14.67
C PHE A 46 -19.04 -40.99 -13.39
N LYS A 47 -18.57 -40.11 -12.50
CA LYS A 47 -18.03 -40.46 -11.19
C LYS A 47 -19.02 -41.27 -10.35
N ASN A 48 -20.31 -40.94 -10.45
CA ASN A 48 -21.39 -41.60 -9.71
C ASN A 48 -22.17 -42.63 -10.55
N ARG A 49 -21.66 -43.03 -11.73
CA ARG A 49 -22.39 -43.89 -12.68
C ARG A 49 -22.82 -45.24 -12.10
N ASP A 50 -21.95 -45.82 -11.27
CA ASP A 50 -22.12 -47.17 -10.72
C ASP A 50 -22.61 -47.15 -9.26
N GLU A 51 -23.00 -45.97 -8.74
CA GLU A 51 -23.57 -45.85 -7.39
C GLU A 51 -24.92 -46.56 -7.31
N ILE A 52 -25.12 -47.32 -6.24
CA ILE A 52 -26.32 -48.15 -5.99
C ILE A 52 -27.04 -47.77 -4.69
N ASP A 53 -26.40 -46.98 -3.82
CA ASP A 53 -27.00 -46.46 -2.60
C ASP A 53 -28.07 -45.41 -2.94
N THR A 54 -29.32 -45.72 -2.61
CA THR A 54 -30.47 -44.87 -2.93
C THR A 54 -30.42 -43.51 -2.24
N ASN A 55 -29.83 -43.40 -1.05
CA ASN A 55 -29.73 -42.13 -0.33
C ASN A 55 -28.71 -41.20 -1.01
N LYS A 56 -27.54 -41.74 -1.36
CA LYS A 56 -26.52 -40.98 -2.10
C LYS A 56 -26.99 -40.54 -3.47
N ILE A 57 -27.71 -41.42 -4.19
CA ILE A 57 -28.31 -41.04 -5.48
C ILE A 57 -29.30 -39.90 -5.31
N GLN A 58 -30.12 -39.91 -4.25
CA GLN A 58 -31.08 -38.85 -3.98
C GLN A 58 -30.38 -37.53 -3.61
N GLU A 59 -29.31 -37.57 -2.83
CA GLU A 59 -28.46 -36.41 -2.54
C GLU A 59 -27.87 -35.79 -3.82
N CYS A 60 -27.33 -36.62 -4.72
CA CYS A 60 -26.81 -36.14 -6.00
C CYS A 60 -27.91 -35.53 -6.90
N ILE A 61 -29.12 -36.10 -6.89
CA ILE A 61 -30.27 -35.53 -7.62
C ILE A 61 -30.64 -34.16 -7.05
N ASN A 62 -30.72 -34.03 -5.72
CA ASN A 62 -31.05 -32.78 -5.06
C ASN A 62 -29.98 -31.73 -5.39
N GLN A 63 -28.70 -32.07 -5.24
CA GLN A 63 -27.58 -31.20 -5.59
C GLN A 63 -27.65 -30.72 -7.05
N ALA A 64 -27.93 -31.60 -8.01
CA ALA A 64 -28.04 -31.21 -9.41
C ALA A 64 -29.21 -30.25 -9.67
N ASN A 65 -30.34 -30.43 -8.98
CA ASN A 65 -31.49 -29.54 -9.07
C ASN A 65 -31.24 -28.19 -8.39
N ASP A 66 -30.53 -28.18 -7.26
CA ASP A 66 -30.19 -26.97 -6.52
C ASP A 66 -29.22 -26.10 -7.32
N VAL A 67 -28.18 -26.71 -7.91
CA VAL A 67 -27.27 -26.01 -8.84
C VAL A 67 -28.05 -25.47 -10.04
N ALA A 68 -28.99 -26.23 -10.60
CA ALA A 68 -29.83 -25.76 -11.69
C ALA A 68 -30.73 -24.58 -11.26
N SER A 69 -31.24 -24.58 -10.03
CA SER A 69 -32.02 -23.47 -9.49
C SER A 69 -31.15 -22.23 -9.31
N LEU A 70 -29.96 -22.36 -8.71
CA LEU A 70 -29.02 -21.26 -8.48
C LEU A 70 -28.58 -20.61 -9.79
N LEU A 71 -28.17 -21.42 -10.77
CA LEU A 71 -27.77 -20.93 -12.10
C LEU A 71 -28.91 -20.21 -12.83
N GLN A 72 -30.16 -20.63 -12.60
CA GLN A 72 -31.32 -20.04 -13.25
C GLN A 72 -31.81 -18.78 -12.54
N LYS A 73 -31.73 -18.71 -11.22
CA LYS A 73 -32.34 -17.62 -10.45
C LYS A 73 -31.34 -16.52 -10.08
N ASN A 74 -30.08 -16.87 -9.87
CA ASN A 74 -29.11 -16.00 -9.21
C ASN A 74 -27.89 -15.64 -10.07
N VAL A 75 -27.72 -16.27 -11.24
CA VAL A 75 -26.59 -16.00 -12.14
C VAL A 75 -27.07 -15.26 -13.38
N ALA A 76 -26.72 -13.98 -13.46
CA ALA A 76 -26.96 -13.14 -14.64
C ALA A 76 -25.66 -12.95 -15.44
N GLN A 77 -25.76 -12.98 -16.77
CA GLN A 77 -24.64 -12.61 -17.64
C GLN A 77 -24.57 -11.09 -17.83
N ALA A 78 -23.36 -10.55 -17.91
CA ALA A 78 -23.12 -9.19 -18.37
C ALA A 78 -22.46 -9.22 -19.76
N GLU A 79 -22.93 -8.36 -20.66
CA GLU A 79 -22.34 -8.12 -21.97
C GLU A 79 -21.65 -6.76 -21.98
N ILE A 80 -20.46 -6.68 -22.57
CA ILE A 80 -19.73 -5.41 -22.71
C ILE A 80 -20.42 -4.61 -23.81
N GLU A 81 -21.03 -3.48 -23.45
CA GLU A 81 -21.67 -2.56 -24.39
C GLU A 81 -20.66 -1.57 -24.95
N ASN A 82 -19.80 -1.01 -24.09
CA ASN A 82 -18.70 -0.15 -24.49
C ASN A 82 -17.43 -0.44 -23.67
N PRO A 83 -16.39 -1.05 -24.28
CA PRO A 83 -15.15 -1.40 -23.57
C PRO A 83 -14.38 -0.19 -23.04
N SER A 84 -14.40 0.95 -23.74
CA SER A 84 -13.64 2.14 -23.33
C SER A 84 -14.30 2.93 -22.20
N GLU A 85 -15.60 2.73 -21.99
CA GLU A 85 -16.38 3.43 -20.95
C GLU A 85 -16.76 2.50 -19.78
N HIS A 86 -16.29 1.25 -19.79
CA HIS A 86 -16.63 0.24 -18.78
C HIS A 86 -18.14 0.06 -18.57
N ILE A 87 -18.93 0.19 -19.64
CA ILE A 87 -20.39 0.02 -19.59
C ILE A 87 -20.74 -1.44 -19.87
N PHE A 88 -21.42 -2.06 -18.92
CA PHE A 88 -21.87 -3.45 -18.99
C PHE A 88 -23.40 -3.51 -18.98
N LYS A 89 -23.95 -4.34 -19.87
CA LYS A 89 -25.38 -4.60 -19.96
C LYS A 89 -25.69 -5.97 -19.35
N ILE A 90 -26.43 -5.97 -18.24
CA ILE A 90 -26.84 -7.20 -17.56
C ILE A 90 -28.03 -7.83 -18.29
N LYS A 91 -27.92 -9.11 -18.65
CA LYS A 91 -28.96 -9.93 -19.28
C LYS A 91 -29.80 -10.62 -18.20
N LEU A 92 -30.80 -9.90 -17.68
CA LEU A 92 -31.82 -10.47 -16.79
C LEU A 92 -32.94 -11.15 -17.60
N HIS A 93 -33.60 -12.14 -16.98
CA HIS A 93 -34.75 -12.83 -17.56
C HIS A 93 -35.78 -13.17 -16.47
N GLU A 94 -37.01 -13.50 -16.86
CA GLU A 94 -38.17 -13.67 -15.95
C GLU A 94 -37.97 -14.65 -14.78
N ARG A 95 -37.10 -15.66 -14.93
CA ARG A 95 -36.79 -16.62 -13.86
C ARG A 95 -35.73 -16.13 -12.86
N HIS A 96 -35.12 -14.96 -13.08
CA HIS A 96 -34.23 -14.38 -12.10
C HIS A 96 -35.03 -13.95 -10.88
N GLU A 97 -34.53 -14.33 -9.72
CA GLU A 97 -35.11 -13.86 -8.47
C GLU A 97 -34.64 -12.42 -8.26
N LEU A 98 -35.55 -11.49 -8.49
CA LEU A 98 -35.37 -10.09 -8.14
C LEU A 98 -35.90 -9.91 -6.72
N GLY A 99 -35.02 -9.60 -5.77
CA GLY A 99 -35.45 -9.29 -4.41
C GLY A 99 -36.40 -8.10 -4.40
N ASP A 100 -37.30 -8.04 -3.41
CA ASP A 100 -37.86 -6.74 -3.07
C ASP A 100 -36.70 -5.88 -2.56
N ASN A 101 -36.57 -4.68 -3.11
CA ASN A 101 -35.56 -3.75 -2.65
C ASN A 101 -35.98 -3.10 -1.31
N ASP A 102 -36.91 -3.68 -0.54
CA ASP A 102 -37.27 -3.10 0.77
C ASP A 102 -36.12 -3.31 1.79
N SER A 103 -35.27 -4.31 1.56
CA SER A 103 -33.96 -4.46 2.19
C SER A 103 -32.92 -3.40 1.78
N ILE A 104 -33.10 -2.63 0.70
CA ILE A 104 -32.21 -1.50 0.35
C ILE A 104 -32.59 -0.25 1.16
N LYS A 105 -33.86 -0.10 1.54
CA LYS A 105 -34.34 1.03 2.36
C LYS A 105 -33.97 0.88 3.84
N ASN A 106 -33.85 -0.37 4.30
CA ASN A 106 -33.33 -0.75 5.61
C ASN A 106 -32.34 -1.90 5.42
N PRO A 107 -31.09 -1.61 4.99
CA PRO A 107 -30.08 -2.65 4.81
C PRO A 107 -29.92 -3.43 6.11
N PRO A 108 -30.19 -4.75 6.12
CA PRO A 108 -29.81 -5.55 7.27
C PRO A 108 -28.29 -5.39 7.42
N SER A 109 -27.82 -5.15 8.65
CA SER A 109 -26.38 -4.95 8.88
C SER A 109 -25.57 -6.04 8.18
N ILE A 110 -24.43 -5.67 7.59
CA ILE A 110 -23.47 -6.49 6.81
C ILE A 110 -23.20 -7.88 7.44
N LYS A 111 -23.45 -8.04 8.74
CA LYS A 111 -23.53 -9.33 9.46
C LYS A 111 -24.50 -10.38 8.86
N THR A 112 -25.38 -10.02 7.93
CA THR A 112 -26.40 -10.94 7.39
C THR A 112 -25.95 -11.68 6.13
N LEU A 113 -25.04 -11.11 5.33
CA LEU A 113 -24.29 -11.85 4.29
C LEU A 113 -23.16 -12.70 4.89
N LYS A 114 -22.71 -12.37 6.11
CA LYS A 114 -21.84 -13.23 6.97
C LYS A 114 -22.49 -14.56 7.39
N ARG A 115 -23.68 -14.89 6.90
CA ARG A 115 -24.38 -16.16 7.19
C ARG A 115 -24.37 -17.19 6.06
N GLN A 116 -23.76 -16.92 4.90
CA GLN A 116 -23.47 -17.98 3.91
C GLN A 116 -22.07 -18.59 4.07
N SER A 117 -21.36 -18.22 5.14
CA SER A 117 -20.21 -18.95 5.69
C SER A 117 -20.64 -19.97 6.76
N THR A 118 -21.81 -20.61 6.61
CA THR A 118 -22.25 -21.70 7.50
C THR A 118 -21.48 -22.99 7.28
N GLY A 119 -20.57 -23.03 6.30
CA GLY A 119 -19.90 -24.26 5.85
C GLY A 119 -20.83 -25.20 5.08
N GLU A 120 -22.11 -24.82 4.91
CA GLU A 120 -23.06 -25.59 4.12
C GLU A 120 -22.60 -25.65 2.66
N PHE A 121 -22.45 -26.87 2.13
CA PHE A 121 -21.94 -27.16 0.78
C PHE A 121 -20.49 -26.77 0.52
N ALA A 122 -19.73 -26.35 1.54
CA ALA A 122 -18.30 -26.16 1.40
C ALA A 122 -17.65 -27.49 1.03
N ASP A 123 -16.79 -27.46 0.02
CA ASP A 123 -16.04 -28.61 -0.50
C ASP A 123 -14.52 -28.38 -0.45
N VAL A 124 -14.08 -27.23 0.08
CA VAL A 124 -12.68 -26.86 0.27
C VAL A 124 -12.46 -26.36 1.69
N LEU A 125 -11.39 -26.85 2.33
CA LEU A 125 -10.87 -26.34 3.59
C LEU A 125 -9.50 -25.70 3.32
N ILE A 126 -9.37 -24.42 3.59
CA ILE A 126 -8.11 -23.68 3.43
C ILE A 126 -7.55 -23.37 4.81
N ARG A 127 -6.34 -23.85 5.08
CA ARG A 127 -5.57 -23.49 6.28
C ARG A 127 -4.69 -22.27 5.96
N VAL A 128 -4.77 -21.24 6.79
CA VAL A 128 -4.15 -19.93 6.51
C VAL A 128 -3.37 -19.44 7.71
N GLY A 129 -2.21 -18.84 7.46
CA GLY A 129 -1.42 -18.15 8.48
C GLY A 129 -0.47 -19.03 9.29
N GLU A 130 -0.06 -20.18 8.77
CA GLU A 130 0.87 -21.08 9.46
C GLU A 130 2.24 -20.44 9.73
N ASP A 131 2.69 -19.54 8.85
CA ASP A 131 3.97 -18.83 9.03
C ASP A 131 3.90 -17.78 10.15
N TYR A 132 2.70 -17.45 10.63
CA TYR A 132 2.45 -16.49 11.72
C TYR A 132 2.19 -17.18 13.07
N GLY A 133 2.47 -18.47 13.20
CA GLY A 133 2.40 -19.19 14.47
C GLY A 133 0.98 -19.57 14.90
N GLU A 134 0.59 -19.19 16.13
CA GLU A 134 -0.66 -19.63 16.77
C GLU A 134 -1.94 -19.09 16.11
N ASP A 135 -1.83 -18.01 15.32
CA ASP A 135 -2.96 -17.37 14.65
C ASP A 135 -3.48 -18.12 13.42
N THR A 136 -3.08 -19.38 13.22
CA THR A 136 -3.56 -20.18 12.09
C THR A 136 -5.09 -20.34 12.12
N ARG A 137 -5.77 -20.03 11.02
CA ARG A 137 -7.23 -20.21 10.88
C ARG A 137 -7.60 -21.14 9.74
N ASN A 138 -8.72 -21.83 9.92
CA ASN A 138 -9.31 -22.70 8.91
C ASN A 138 -10.54 -22.04 8.29
N PHE A 139 -10.59 -21.99 6.97
CA PHE A 139 -11.69 -21.39 6.20
C PHE A 139 -12.38 -22.48 5.37
N GLN A 140 -13.66 -22.72 5.64
CA GLN A 140 -14.52 -23.59 4.82
C GLN A 140 -15.15 -22.78 3.70
N VAL A 141 -14.89 -23.17 2.45
CA VAL A 141 -15.20 -22.38 1.25
C VAL A 141 -15.58 -23.28 0.08
N HIS A 142 -16.06 -22.65 -1.00
CA HIS A 142 -16.64 -23.32 -2.16
C HIS A 142 -15.70 -23.26 -3.37
N SER A 143 -15.30 -24.42 -3.88
CA SER A 143 -14.36 -24.56 -5.00
C SER A 143 -14.83 -23.81 -6.25
N ILE A 144 -16.14 -23.82 -6.52
CA ILE A 144 -16.75 -23.18 -7.69
C ILE A 144 -16.64 -21.65 -7.64
N VAL A 145 -16.84 -21.04 -6.46
CA VAL A 145 -16.75 -19.59 -6.27
C VAL A 145 -15.30 -19.14 -6.42
N LEU A 146 -14.39 -19.82 -5.70
CA LEU A 146 -12.96 -19.52 -5.76
C LEU A 146 -12.40 -19.67 -7.19
N SER A 147 -12.73 -20.76 -7.89
CA SER A 147 -12.26 -21.01 -9.25
C SER A 147 -12.82 -20.01 -10.28
N ALA A 148 -14.01 -19.46 -10.03
CA ALA A 148 -14.58 -18.43 -10.89
C ALA A 148 -13.82 -17.10 -10.75
N ARG A 149 -13.48 -16.71 -9.52
CA ARG A 149 -12.96 -15.37 -9.19
C ARG A 149 -11.43 -15.27 -9.13
N SER A 150 -10.71 -16.37 -8.95
CA SER A 150 -9.25 -16.40 -8.82
C SER A 150 -8.62 -17.40 -9.79
N LYS A 151 -7.61 -16.92 -10.54
CA LYS A 151 -6.83 -17.77 -11.43
C LYS A 151 -6.02 -18.81 -10.67
N TRP A 152 -5.47 -18.43 -9.51
CA TRP A 152 -4.71 -19.32 -8.65
C TRP A 152 -5.60 -20.46 -8.15
N PHE A 153 -6.75 -20.15 -7.57
CA PHE A 153 -7.67 -21.17 -7.07
C PHE A 153 -8.20 -22.07 -8.19
N ARG A 154 -8.47 -21.52 -9.38
CA ARG A 154 -8.86 -22.33 -10.56
C ARG A 154 -7.81 -23.38 -10.92
N ALA A 155 -6.53 -23.01 -10.86
CA ALA A 155 -5.43 -23.94 -11.12
C ALA A 155 -5.27 -24.95 -9.98
N ALA A 156 -5.24 -24.47 -8.73
CA ALA A 156 -5.05 -25.30 -7.54
C ALA A 156 -6.18 -26.32 -7.30
N LEU A 157 -7.40 -26.00 -7.74
CA LEU A 157 -8.58 -26.87 -7.62
C LEU A 157 -8.82 -27.74 -8.85
N SER A 158 -7.95 -27.67 -9.87
CA SER A 158 -8.05 -28.52 -11.06
C SER A 158 -7.63 -29.97 -10.77
N GLU A 159 -8.08 -30.93 -11.58
CA GLU A 159 -7.74 -32.36 -11.43
C GLU A 159 -6.25 -32.66 -11.65
N ALA A 160 -5.53 -31.77 -12.34
CA ALA A 160 -4.10 -31.90 -12.61
C ALA A 160 -3.22 -31.55 -11.40
N TRP A 161 -3.77 -30.85 -10.41
CA TRP A 161 -3.10 -30.56 -9.15
C TRP A 161 -3.28 -31.75 -8.20
N HIS A 162 -2.23 -32.19 -7.49
CA HIS A 162 -2.35 -33.30 -6.53
C HIS A 162 -3.29 -32.91 -5.37
N GLN A 163 -4.56 -33.28 -5.46
CA GLN A 163 -5.59 -32.95 -4.46
C GLN A 163 -5.48 -33.89 -3.26
N THR A 164 -5.04 -33.38 -2.12
CA THR A 164 -5.21 -34.08 -0.85
C THR A 164 -6.66 -33.94 -0.41
N ARG A 165 -7.35 -35.06 -0.25
CA ARG A 165 -8.73 -35.11 0.25
C ARG A 165 -8.77 -35.68 1.66
N LYS A 166 -9.52 -35.03 2.55
CA LYS A 166 -9.85 -35.55 3.89
C LYS A 166 -11.32 -35.26 4.16
N ASP A 167 -12.07 -36.27 4.61
CA ASP A 167 -13.50 -36.13 4.93
C ASP A 167 -14.33 -35.49 3.80
N ASN A 168 -14.08 -35.90 2.55
CA ASN A 168 -14.64 -35.35 1.30
C ASN A 168 -14.29 -33.89 0.95
N MET A 169 -13.50 -33.19 1.77
CA MET A 169 -13.02 -31.84 1.52
C MET A 169 -11.69 -31.84 0.76
N ILE A 170 -11.52 -30.89 -0.17
CA ILE A 170 -10.21 -30.56 -0.76
C ILE A 170 -9.42 -29.72 0.26
N LEU A 171 -8.20 -30.12 0.56
CA LEU A 171 -7.33 -29.39 1.50
C LEU A 171 -6.35 -28.49 0.74
N LEU A 172 -6.35 -27.21 1.07
CA LEU A 172 -5.35 -26.24 0.61
C LEU A 172 -4.70 -25.53 1.80
N SER A 173 -3.51 -25.00 1.59
CA SER A 173 -2.82 -24.15 2.57
C SER A 173 -2.30 -22.87 1.92
N LYS A 174 -2.36 -21.79 2.69
CA LYS A 174 -1.75 -20.47 2.44
C LYS A 174 -1.02 -20.03 3.70
N PRO A 175 0.17 -20.59 3.97
CA PRO A 175 0.86 -20.40 5.24
C PRO A 175 1.32 -18.94 5.41
N ASN A 176 1.62 -18.28 4.30
CA ASN A 176 2.23 -16.95 4.20
C ASN A 176 1.22 -15.79 4.09
N ILE A 177 -0.09 -16.04 4.21
CA ILE A 177 -1.12 -15.00 4.23
C ILE A 177 -1.70 -14.91 5.65
N GLN A 178 -1.79 -13.70 6.20
CA GLN A 178 -2.41 -13.50 7.51
C GLN A 178 -3.93 -13.77 7.45
N PRO A 179 -4.53 -14.37 8.50
CA PRO A 179 -5.96 -14.66 8.49
C PRO A 179 -6.88 -13.44 8.28
N PRO A 180 -6.65 -12.26 8.87
CA PRO A 180 -7.48 -11.07 8.60
C PRO A 180 -7.39 -10.60 7.14
N VAL A 181 -6.20 -10.66 6.54
CA VAL A 181 -5.98 -10.33 5.12
C VAL A 181 -6.73 -11.32 4.22
N PHE A 182 -6.66 -12.61 4.55
CA PHE A 182 -7.39 -13.63 3.80
C PHE A 182 -8.91 -13.49 3.97
N GLU A 183 -9.40 -13.10 5.15
CA GLU A 183 -10.80 -12.81 5.40
C GLU A 183 -11.30 -11.65 4.51
N ALA A 184 -10.55 -10.55 4.41
CA ALA A 184 -10.87 -9.45 3.51
C ALA A 184 -10.88 -9.88 2.03
N ILE A 185 -9.93 -10.72 1.61
CA ILE A 185 -9.91 -11.28 0.25
C ILE A 185 -11.11 -12.20 -0.01
N LEU A 186 -11.51 -13.02 0.97
CA LEU A 186 -12.70 -13.85 0.85
C LEU A 186 -13.96 -13.00 0.76
N GLU A 187 -14.08 -11.95 1.58
CA GLU A 187 -15.19 -11.00 1.51
C GLU A 187 -15.29 -10.38 0.10
N TYR A 188 -14.17 -9.99 -0.50
CA TYR A 188 -14.13 -9.53 -1.91
C TYR A 188 -14.51 -10.64 -2.91
N ILE A 189 -14.00 -11.86 -2.74
CA ILE A 189 -14.29 -12.97 -3.68
C ILE A 189 -15.79 -13.32 -3.68
N TYR A 190 -16.44 -13.31 -2.52
CA TYR A 190 -17.86 -13.67 -2.38
C TYR A 190 -18.80 -12.49 -2.63
N GLY A 191 -18.45 -11.30 -2.12
CA GLY A 191 -19.30 -10.11 -2.17
C GLY A 191 -19.08 -9.23 -3.39
N GLY A 192 -17.89 -9.29 -4.01
CA GLY A 192 -17.50 -8.41 -5.11
C GLY A 192 -17.20 -6.97 -4.70
N GLU A 193 -17.34 -6.64 -3.41
CA GLU A 193 -17.07 -5.32 -2.84
C GLU A 193 -15.74 -5.34 -2.07
N PHE A 194 -15.00 -4.24 -2.16
CA PHE A 194 -13.81 -3.98 -1.38
C PHE A 194 -13.71 -2.47 -1.19
N ASP A 195 -13.56 -1.99 0.05
CA ASP A 195 -13.38 -0.56 0.33
C ASP A 195 -11.99 -0.35 0.95
N PRO A 196 -11.04 0.23 0.19
CA PRO A 196 -9.67 0.45 0.65
C PRO A 196 -9.59 1.38 1.87
N LYS A 197 -10.61 2.21 2.12
CA LYS A 197 -10.64 3.16 3.24
C LYS A 197 -10.76 2.47 4.61
N ASN A 198 -11.18 1.21 4.63
CA ASN A 198 -11.30 0.43 5.86
C ASN A 198 -9.96 -0.15 6.34
N PHE A 199 -8.87 0.05 5.59
CA PHE A 199 -7.58 -0.57 5.84
C PHE A 199 -6.48 0.50 5.93
N GLN A 200 -5.52 0.27 6.84
CA GLN A 200 -4.27 1.02 6.87
C GLN A 200 -3.40 0.64 5.67
N VAL A 201 -2.42 1.48 5.32
CA VAL A 201 -1.55 1.23 4.16
C VAL A 201 -0.74 -0.06 4.31
N VAL A 202 -0.28 -0.38 5.52
CA VAL A 202 0.39 -1.67 5.80
C VAL A 202 -0.54 -2.84 5.49
N GLU A 203 -1.80 -2.79 5.90
CA GLU A 203 -2.79 -3.83 5.60
C GLU A 203 -3.09 -3.91 4.10
N LEU A 204 -3.19 -2.76 3.41
CA LEU A 204 -3.37 -2.71 1.96
C LEU A 204 -2.18 -3.34 1.22
N ILE A 205 -0.95 -3.15 1.69
CA ILE A 205 0.24 -3.80 1.13
C ILE A 205 0.15 -5.32 1.27
N GLU A 206 -0.26 -5.83 2.43
CA GLU A 206 -0.47 -7.27 2.63
C GLU A 206 -1.59 -7.81 1.73
N ILE A 207 -2.69 -7.07 1.57
CA ILE A 207 -3.80 -7.41 0.68
C ILE A 207 -3.33 -7.43 -0.78
N LEU A 208 -2.55 -6.44 -1.22
CA LEU A 208 -1.97 -6.40 -2.57
C LEU A 208 -1.09 -7.62 -2.82
N ARG A 209 -0.21 -7.97 -1.87
CA ARG A 209 0.66 -9.16 -1.97
C ARG A 209 -0.15 -10.44 -2.10
N ALA A 210 -1.14 -10.63 -1.23
CA ALA A 210 -2.01 -11.80 -1.28
C ALA A 210 -2.89 -11.83 -2.54
N ALA A 211 -3.36 -10.67 -3.01
CA ALA A 211 -4.12 -10.54 -4.25
C ALA A 211 -3.29 -10.93 -5.48
N ASP A 212 -2.02 -10.55 -5.54
CA ASP A 212 -1.10 -10.94 -6.61
C ASP A 212 -0.87 -12.45 -6.62
N GLU A 213 -0.55 -13.03 -5.46
CA GLU A 213 -0.36 -14.47 -5.31
C GLU A 213 -1.61 -15.27 -5.71
N LEU A 214 -2.80 -14.75 -5.37
CA LEU A 214 -4.08 -15.37 -5.71
C LEU A 214 -4.56 -15.02 -7.13
N GLY A 215 -3.82 -14.19 -7.87
CA GLY A 215 -4.15 -13.79 -9.24
C GLY A 215 -5.42 -12.95 -9.37
N LEU A 216 -5.70 -12.08 -8.39
CA LEU A 216 -6.85 -11.17 -8.30
C LEU A 216 -6.55 -9.82 -8.94
N VAL A 217 -6.25 -9.83 -10.25
CA VAL A 217 -5.79 -8.65 -11.00
C VAL A 217 -6.77 -7.46 -10.94
N GLU A 218 -8.08 -7.71 -10.88
CA GLU A 218 -9.11 -6.67 -10.77
C GLU A 218 -9.01 -5.90 -9.45
N LEU A 219 -8.78 -6.61 -8.33
CA LEU A 219 -8.63 -6.02 -7.00
C LEU A 219 -7.35 -5.18 -6.94
N ILE A 220 -6.24 -5.68 -7.49
CA ILE A 220 -4.97 -4.95 -7.55
C ILE A 220 -5.15 -3.63 -8.29
N LYS A 221 -5.74 -3.66 -9.48
CA LYS A 221 -5.99 -2.45 -10.28
C LYS A 221 -6.87 -1.45 -9.55
N TYR A 222 -7.91 -1.93 -8.86
CA TYR A 222 -8.80 -1.09 -8.09
C TYR A 222 -8.08 -0.38 -6.94
N ILE A 223 -7.24 -1.10 -6.19
CA ILE A 223 -6.44 -0.52 -5.10
C ILE A 223 -5.37 0.45 -5.66
N GLU A 224 -4.67 0.11 -6.75
CA GLU A 224 -3.69 1.01 -7.38
C GLU A 224 -4.34 2.32 -7.87
N LEU A 225 -5.55 2.24 -8.44
CA LEU A 225 -6.33 3.43 -8.83
C LEU A 225 -6.77 4.25 -7.61
N TYR A 226 -7.21 3.60 -6.55
CA TYR A 226 -7.53 4.29 -5.29
C TYR A 226 -6.33 5.05 -4.75
N LEU A 227 -5.14 4.43 -4.68
CA LEU A 227 -3.92 5.10 -4.21
C LEU A 227 -3.55 6.29 -5.12
N LYS A 228 -3.65 6.12 -6.43
CA LYS A 228 -3.41 7.19 -7.41
C LYS A 228 -4.31 8.41 -7.15
N ASP A 229 -5.59 8.18 -6.91
CA ASP A 229 -6.57 9.24 -6.74
C ASP A 229 -6.51 9.91 -5.36
N ASN A 230 -5.66 9.38 -4.45
CA ASN A 230 -5.45 9.88 -3.07
C ASN A 230 -3.94 10.02 -2.79
N PRO A 231 -3.23 10.94 -3.47
CA PRO A 231 -1.77 11.07 -3.39
C PRO A 231 -1.24 11.38 -1.99
N GLU A 232 -2.04 11.98 -1.11
CA GLU A 232 -1.71 12.21 0.30
C GLU A 232 -1.44 10.91 1.07
N ILE A 233 -2.13 9.83 0.71
CA ILE A 233 -1.91 8.49 1.28
C ILE A 233 -0.55 7.96 0.83
N ILE A 234 -0.22 8.16 -0.46
CA ILE A 234 1.08 7.76 -1.01
C ILE A 234 2.19 8.56 -0.34
N CYS A 235 2.08 9.89 -0.27
CA CYS A 235 3.12 10.76 0.28
C CYS A 235 3.41 10.46 1.77
N SER A 236 2.39 10.16 2.56
CA SER A 236 2.55 9.81 3.99
C SER A 236 3.11 8.41 4.24
N ASN A 237 3.13 7.54 3.23
CA ASN A 237 3.58 6.14 3.33
C ASN A 237 4.53 5.78 2.19
N ILE A 238 5.26 6.77 1.68
CA ILE A 238 5.99 6.69 0.42
C ILE A 238 7.08 5.64 0.48
N VAL A 239 7.74 5.48 1.62
CA VAL A 239 8.84 4.51 1.79
C VAL A 239 8.28 3.10 1.68
N SER A 240 7.24 2.77 2.46
CA SER A 240 6.61 1.45 2.46
C SER A 240 6.07 1.06 1.08
N LEU A 241 5.39 1.99 0.40
CA LEU A 241 4.80 1.76 -0.92
C LEU A 241 5.85 1.66 -2.02
N TYR A 242 6.87 2.53 -2.00
CA TYR A 242 7.98 2.47 -2.95
C TYR A 242 8.74 1.15 -2.79
N GLU A 243 9.16 0.81 -1.58
CA GLU A 243 9.88 -0.43 -1.28
C GLU A 243 9.07 -1.68 -1.62
N PHE A 244 7.76 -1.67 -1.36
CA PHE A 244 6.85 -2.72 -1.82
C PHE A 244 6.85 -2.84 -3.34
N SER A 245 6.71 -1.72 -4.06
CA SER A 245 6.65 -1.71 -5.52
C SER A 245 7.97 -2.15 -6.17
N VAL A 246 9.12 -1.81 -5.58
CA VAL A 246 10.46 -2.21 -6.06
C VAL A 246 10.66 -3.72 -5.93
N ARG A 247 10.16 -4.32 -4.84
CA ARG A 247 10.29 -5.76 -4.59
C ARG A 247 9.31 -6.61 -5.42
N ASN A 248 8.30 -6.01 -6.04
CA ASN A 248 7.21 -6.72 -6.70
C ASN A 248 6.90 -6.15 -8.09
N ASP A 249 7.46 -6.77 -9.13
CA ASP A 249 7.39 -6.32 -10.54
C ASP A 249 5.98 -6.17 -11.13
N ASN A 250 4.97 -6.75 -10.49
CA ASN A 250 3.58 -6.71 -10.94
C ASN A 250 2.88 -5.37 -10.65
N PHE A 251 3.40 -4.56 -9.73
CA PHE A 251 2.80 -3.27 -9.30
C PHE A 251 3.43 -2.07 -10.00
N ARG A 252 3.52 -2.13 -11.34
CA ARG A 252 4.20 -1.10 -12.16
C ARG A 252 3.54 0.27 -12.06
N THR A 253 2.22 0.29 -11.89
CA THR A 253 1.45 1.54 -11.80
C THR A 253 1.79 2.25 -10.50
N LEU A 254 1.73 1.52 -9.37
CA LEU A 254 2.17 2.03 -8.07
C LEU A 254 3.65 2.47 -8.10
N HIS A 255 4.52 1.63 -8.67
CA HIS A 255 5.95 1.95 -8.80
C HIS A 255 6.17 3.25 -9.56
N PHE A 256 5.48 3.45 -10.69
CA PHE A 256 5.57 4.67 -11.48
C PHE A 256 5.21 5.92 -10.66
N TYR A 257 4.13 5.88 -9.88
CA TYR A 257 3.74 7.03 -9.05
C TYR A 257 4.75 7.31 -7.94
N CYS A 258 5.21 6.28 -7.22
CA CYS A 258 6.20 6.46 -6.17
C CYS A 258 7.54 6.98 -6.74
N SER A 259 7.98 6.47 -7.88
CA SER A 259 9.19 6.94 -8.58
C SER A 259 9.04 8.38 -9.07
N TYR A 260 7.87 8.76 -9.60
CA TYR A 260 7.60 10.14 -9.97
C TYR A 260 7.71 11.08 -8.76
N ILE A 261 7.14 10.71 -7.62
CA ILE A 261 7.26 11.49 -6.38
C ILE A 261 8.72 11.60 -5.92
N MET A 262 9.48 10.50 -5.97
CA MET A 262 10.92 10.51 -5.66
C MET A 262 11.68 11.47 -6.58
N GLU A 263 11.43 11.42 -7.89
CA GLU A 263 12.07 12.29 -8.88
C GLU A 263 11.73 13.77 -8.67
N GLN A 264 10.50 14.10 -8.29
CA GLN A 264 10.11 15.51 -8.07
C GLN A 264 10.57 16.03 -6.71
N ASN A 265 10.43 15.23 -5.65
CA ASN A 265 10.74 15.66 -4.29
C ASN A 265 11.26 14.49 -3.42
N PRO A 266 12.55 14.15 -3.56
CA PRO A 266 13.15 13.04 -2.80
C PRO A 266 13.21 13.30 -1.29
N SER A 267 13.07 14.56 -0.84
CA SER A 267 13.07 14.89 0.59
C SER A 267 11.87 14.31 1.34
N LEU A 268 10.76 14.01 0.64
CA LEU A 268 9.57 13.39 1.24
C LEU A 268 9.85 12.03 1.86
N PHE A 269 10.81 11.27 1.32
CA PHE A 269 11.18 9.96 1.86
C PHE A 269 11.75 10.05 3.28
N PHE A 270 12.35 11.19 3.65
CA PHE A 270 12.88 11.41 5.00
C PHE A 270 11.83 11.96 5.98
N LEU A 271 10.67 12.38 5.48
CA LEU A 271 9.53 12.86 6.28
C LEU A 271 8.53 11.74 6.60
N ASP A 272 8.64 10.58 5.95
CA ASP A 272 7.85 9.39 6.28
C ASP A 272 8.21 8.92 7.69
N GLU A 273 7.21 8.75 8.55
CA GLU A 273 7.39 8.33 9.94
C GLU A 273 8.10 6.97 10.05
N ASN A 274 7.87 6.08 9.09
CA ASN A 274 8.44 4.74 9.07
C ASN A 274 9.69 4.63 8.18
N PHE A 275 10.29 5.74 7.75
CA PHE A 275 11.44 5.69 6.83
C PHE A 275 12.60 4.86 7.40
N ALA A 276 12.93 5.02 8.68
CA ALA A 276 14.07 4.35 9.30
C ALA A 276 13.86 2.82 9.35
N LEU A 277 12.61 2.39 9.52
CA LEU A 277 12.20 0.99 9.62
C LEU A 277 12.14 0.29 8.25
N HIS A 278 11.62 0.98 7.23
CA HIS A 278 11.28 0.33 5.95
C HIS A 278 12.24 0.62 4.80
N MET A 279 13.06 1.67 4.89
CA MET A 279 13.95 2.06 3.79
C MET A 279 15.10 1.07 3.62
N SER A 280 15.31 0.60 2.39
CA SER A 280 16.45 -0.23 2.04
C SER A 280 17.73 0.59 1.85
N LYS A 281 18.88 -0.08 1.94
CA LYS A 281 20.19 0.50 1.66
C LYS A 281 20.28 1.03 0.22
N GLU A 282 19.69 0.32 -0.72
CA GLU A 282 19.66 0.65 -2.14
C GLU A 282 18.85 1.94 -2.39
N THR A 283 17.69 2.08 -1.75
CA THR A 283 16.87 3.29 -1.82
C THR A 283 17.59 4.46 -1.17
N MET A 284 18.21 4.27 0.00
CA MET A 284 19.00 5.32 0.67
C MET A 284 20.14 5.83 -0.25
N ILE A 285 20.93 4.94 -0.83
CA ILE A 285 22.00 5.30 -1.77
C ILE A 285 21.44 6.04 -2.99
N THR A 286 20.27 5.63 -3.48
CA THR A 286 19.61 6.28 -4.62
C THR A 286 19.24 7.72 -4.26
N LEU A 287 18.55 7.94 -3.14
CA LEU A 287 18.16 9.27 -2.65
C LEU A 287 19.36 10.19 -2.47
N LEU A 288 20.43 9.71 -1.82
CA LEU A 288 21.65 10.49 -1.56
C LEU A 288 22.41 10.89 -2.84
N ARG A 289 22.16 10.22 -3.98
CA ARG A 289 22.76 10.57 -5.27
C ARG A 289 21.96 11.60 -6.06
N MET A 290 20.73 11.89 -5.64
CA MET A 290 19.85 12.78 -6.39
C MET A 290 20.31 14.22 -6.25
N SER A 291 20.64 14.87 -7.37
CA SER A 291 21.11 16.25 -7.38
C SER A 291 20.04 17.26 -6.97
N ASN A 292 18.76 16.86 -6.96
CA ASN A 292 17.63 17.65 -6.51
C ASN A 292 17.15 17.31 -5.09
N LEU A 293 17.97 16.61 -4.29
CA LEU A 293 17.70 16.45 -2.87
C LEU A 293 17.86 17.79 -2.14
N MET A 294 16.76 18.51 -2.01
CA MET A 294 16.69 19.82 -1.35
C MET A 294 16.68 19.68 0.18
N MET A 295 17.76 19.14 0.75
CA MET A 295 17.94 18.97 2.20
C MET A 295 19.34 19.42 2.60
N ASN A 296 19.47 20.13 3.74
CA ASN A 296 20.79 20.48 4.27
C ASN A 296 21.54 19.21 4.70
N GLU A 297 22.84 19.16 4.41
CA GLU A 297 23.71 18.01 4.65
C GLU A 297 23.75 17.55 6.11
N LEU A 298 23.55 18.45 7.08
CA LEU A 298 23.40 18.10 8.50
C LEU A 298 22.14 17.27 8.75
N ASN A 299 21.03 17.64 8.12
CA ASN A 299 19.78 16.87 8.21
C ASN A 299 19.89 15.53 7.48
N VAL A 300 20.59 15.50 6.35
CA VAL A 300 20.88 14.26 5.62
C VAL A 300 21.69 13.30 6.50
N TRP A 301 22.75 13.81 7.15
CA TRP A 301 23.56 13.04 8.10
C TRP A 301 22.74 12.51 9.27
N ASN A 302 21.95 13.37 9.93
CA ASN A 302 21.13 12.95 11.07
C ASN A 302 20.12 11.87 10.68
N ASN A 303 19.49 11.97 9.51
CA ASN A 303 18.59 10.95 9.00
C ASN A 303 19.31 9.64 8.66
N LEU A 304 20.50 9.72 8.07
CA LEU A 304 21.31 8.54 7.76
C LEU A 304 21.73 7.80 9.03
N VAL A 305 22.16 8.53 10.06
CA VAL A 305 22.50 7.97 11.38
C VAL A 305 21.27 7.32 12.01
N ARG A 306 20.12 8.01 12.02
CA ARG A 306 18.85 7.48 12.52
C ARG A 306 18.47 6.17 11.85
N TRP A 307 18.47 6.14 10.51
CA TRP A 307 18.25 4.92 9.74
C TRP A 307 19.26 3.83 10.09
N GLY A 308 20.56 4.16 10.14
CA GLY A 308 21.60 3.17 10.42
C GLY A 308 21.46 2.50 11.78
N ILE A 309 21.06 3.25 12.81
CA ILE A 309 20.84 2.71 14.15
C ILE A 309 19.63 1.78 14.14
N GLU A 310 18.53 2.21 13.52
CA GLU A 310 17.29 1.43 13.43
C GLU A 310 17.55 0.07 12.76
N GLN A 311 18.32 0.05 11.68
CA GLN A 311 18.67 -1.20 10.98
C GLN A 311 19.50 -2.15 11.87
N VAL A 312 20.45 -1.64 12.66
CA VAL A 312 21.22 -2.47 13.61
C VAL A 312 20.33 -3.03 14.72
N ILE A 313 19.38 -2.24 15.22
CA ILE A 313 18.40 -2.68 16.23
C ILE A 313 17.52 -3.81 15.69
N ILE A 314 17.00 -3.66 14.47
CA ILE A 314 16.18 -4.65 13.78
C ILE A 314 16.94 -5.98 13.62
N GLU A 315 18.19 -5.93 13.17
CA GLU A 315 19.03 -7.13 13.02
C GLU A 315 19.27 -7.83 14.37
N ASN A 316 19.40 -7.08 15.46
CA ASN A 316 19.57 -7.61 16.80
C ASN A 316 18.27 -8.08 17.47
N SER A 317 17.13 -8.05 16.76
CA SER A 317 15.82 -8.52 17.21
C SER A 317 15.27 -7.83 18.46
N GLN A 318 15.67 -6.57 18.74
CA GLN A 318 15.05 -5.75 19.78
C GLN A 318 13.98 -4.85 19.15
N GLN A 319 12.74 -5.30 19.07
CA GLN A 319 11.63 -4.44 18.63
C GLN A 319 11.23 -3.48 19.75
N ASN A 320 11.82 -2.29 19.75
CA ASN A 320 11.33 -1.12 20.51
C ASN A 320 11.29 0.06 19.53
N GLN A 321 10.21 0.83 19.56
CA GLN A 321 10.06 2.07 18.79
C GLN A 321 10.75 3.22 19.55
N TYR A 322 11.69 3.92 18.91
CA TYR A 322 12.40 5.07 19.46
C TYR A 322 12.20 6.27 18.54
N ASP A 323 11.86 7.44 19.09
CA ASP A 323 11.36 8.57 18.29
C ASP A 323 12.27 9.81 18.30
N THR A 324 13.32 9.87 19.14
CA THR A 324 14.16 11.07 19.31
C THR A 324 15.66 10.86 19.14
N LEU A 325 16.37 11.89 18.65
CA LEU A 325 17.84 11.88 18.48
C LEU A 325 18.59 11.74 19.83
N GLU A 326 18.01 12.21 20.93
CA GLU A 326 18.56 12.02 22.27
C GLU A 326 18.51 10.54 22.71
N GLU A 327 17.42 9.84 22.41
CA GLU A 327 17.30 8.39 22.64
C GLU A 327 18.31 7.60 21.80
N TYR A 328 18.48 7.98 20.52
CA TYR A 328 19.49 7.37 19.66
C TYR A 328 20.92 7.55 20.20
N ASN A 329 21.26 8.72 20.74
CA ASN A 329 22.55 8.97 21.39
C ASN A 329 22.80 8.09 22.60
N ASP A 330 21.76 7.75 23.37
CA ASP A 330 21.88 6.82 24.49
C ASP A 330 21.97 5.36 24.02
N ILE A 331 21.27 4.98 22.95
CA ILE A 331 21.37 3.66 22.32
C ILE A 331 22.80 3.40 21.82
N ILE A 332 23.44 4.40 21.19
CA ILE A 332 24.82 4.26 20.71
C ILE A 332 25.80 3.98 21.86
N LYS A 333 25.57 4.53 23.06
CA LYS A 333 26.41 4.21 24.24
C LYS A 333 26.30 2.74 24.64
N SER A 334 25.21 2.07 24.26
CA SER A 334 25.00 0.64 24.52
C SER A 334 25.52 -0.27 23.41
N PHE A 335 25.96 0.27 22.27
CA PHE A 335 26.48 -0.52 21.15
C PHE A 335 27.72 -1.30 21.56
N THR A 336 27.70 -2.59 21.23
CA THR A 336 28.87 -3.46 21.32
C THR A 336 29.82 -3.19 20.15
N HIS A 337 31.03 -3.76 20.22
CA HIS A 337 31.97 -3.69 19.09
C HIS A 337 31.37 -4.29 17.80
N GLU A 338 30.56 -5.35 17.92
CA GLU A 338 29.92 -5.97 16.76
C GLU A 338 28.87 -5.04 16.13
N ASP A 339 28.09 -4.35 16.95
CA ASP A 339 27.10 -3.36 16.48
C ASP A 339 27.75 -2.21 15.73
N PHE A 340 28.89 -1.72 16.22
CA PHE A 340 29.68 -0.70 15.50
C PHE A 340 30.23 -1.20 14.16
N ILE A 341 30.58 -2.49 14.05
CA ILE A 341 31.02 -3.06 12.76
C ILE A 341 29.83 -3.09 11.78
N LYS A 342 28.67 -3.59 12.21
CA LYS A 342 27.46 -3.64 11.35
C LYS A 342 27.05 -2.25 10.89
N PHE A 343 27.00 -1.30 11.83
CA PHE A 343 26.70 0.10 11.56
C PHE A 343 27.69 0.71 10.54
N ALA A 344 28.99 0.44 10.69
CA ALA A 344 30.03 0.87 9.76
C ALA A 344 29.78 0.35 8.33
N GLU A 345 29.58 -0.96 8.18
CA GLU A 345 29.38 -1.61 6.89
C GLU A 345 28.10 -1.13 6.19
N LEU A 346 27.07 -0.82 6.97
CA LEU A 346 25.82 -0.27 6.49
C LEU A 346 26.00 1.15 5.93
N LEU A 347 26.65 2.04 6.69
CA LEU A 347 26.80 3.45 6.34
C LEU A 347 27.91 3.73 5.33
N GLN A 348 28.93 2.87 5.21
CA GLN A 348 30.11 3.10 4.37
C GLN A 348 29.79 3.61 2.94
N PRO A 349 28.86 3.01 2.17
CA PRO A 349 28.55 3.51 0.83
C PRO A 349 27.79 4.84 0.82
N CYS A 350 27.10 5.17 1.91
CA CYS A 350 26.32 6.40 2.07
C CYS A 350 27.19 7.59 2.52
N ILE A 351 28.15 7.36 3.41
CA ILE A 351 29.06 8.41 3.93
C ILE A 351 29.77 9.14 2.79
N MET A 352 30.16 8.41 1.75
CA MET A 352 30.88 8.98 0.61
C MET A 352 30.03 9.94 -0.23
N LEU A 353 28.71 9.87 -0.10
CA LEU A 353 27.73 10.68 -0.84
C LEU A 353 27.35 11.96 -0.11
N ILE A 354 27.70 12.08 1.18
CA ILE A 354 27.42 13.26 2.00
C ILE A 354 28.48 14.33 1.74
N ASN A 355 28.02 15.57 1.57
CA ASN A 355 28.87 16.72 1.41
C ASN A 355 29.17 17.39 2.76
N PHE A 356 30.29 17.01 3.37
CA PHE A 356 30.73 17.58 4.65
C PHE A 356 31.29 19.02 4.55
N ILE A 357 31.27 19.65 3.37
CA ILE A 357 31.70 21.05 3.24
C ILE A 357 30.85 21.96 4.13
N ASP A 358 29.56 21.69 4.28
CA ASP A 358 28.66 22.58 5.05
C ASP A 358 28.74 22.39 6.57
N PHE A 359 29.54 21.44 7.06
CA PHE A 359 29.70 21.16 8.48
C PHE A 359 30.67 22.13 9.12
N THR A 360 30.37 22.56 10.35
CA THR A 360 31.33 23.27 11.19
C THR A 360 32.18 22.29 12.00
N SER A 361 33.30 22.77 12.55
CA SER A 361 34.08 22.00 13.53
C SER A 361 33.23 21.55 14.73
N LEU A 362 32.23 22.34 15.14
CA LEU A 362 31.31 21.96 16.22
C LEU A 362 30.36 20.82 15.80
N ASP A 363 29.84 20.86 14.57
CA ASP A 363 28.96 19.80 14.04
C ASP A 363 29.72 18.48 13.91
N TYR A 364 31.00 18.54 13.53
CA TYR A 364 31.87 17.37 13.54
C TYR A 364 31.98 16.73 14.92
N GLU A 365 32.36 17.53 15.93
CA GLU A 365 32.54 17.04 17.32
C GLU A 365 31.23 16.45 17.89
N GLN A 366 30.09 17.05 17.57
CA GLN A 366 28.80 16.63 18.15
C GLN A 366 28.14 15.48 17.39
N LEU A 367 28.23 15.46 16.06
CA LEU A 367 27.41 14.57 15.23
C LEU A 367 28.21 13.49 14.50
N VAL A 368 29.47 13.74 14.18
CA VAL A 368 30.31 12.80 13.41
C VAL A 368 31.27 12.04 14.32
N GLU A 369 31.88 12.74 15.28
CA GLU A 369 32.88 12.16 16.18
C GLU A 369 32.39 10.96 17.01
N PRO A 370 31.14 10.92 17.49
CA PRO A 370 30.62 9.73 18.17
C PRO A 370 30.69 8.44 17.35
N PHE A 371 30.77 8.56 16.02
CA PHE A 371 30.77 7.44 15.08
C PHE A 371 32.13 7.17 14.44
N ILE A 372 33.22 7.82 14.86
CA ILE A 372 34.55 7.65 14.21
C ILE A 372 35.01 6.19 14.16
N ASN A 373 34.61 5.36 15.11
CA ASN A 373 34.98 3.94 15.14
C ASN A 373 34.30 3.15 14.02
N ALA A 374 33.16 3.65 13.52
CA ALA A 374 32.44 3.08 12.38
C ALA A 374 32.88 3.69 11.03
N ILE A 375 33.68 4.75 11.05
CA ILE A 375 34.15 5.44 9.84
C ILE A 375 35.59 5.04 9.55
N GLY A 376 35.85 4.54 8.34
CA GLY A 376 37.21 4.18 7.92
C GLY A 376 38.17 5.37 8.02
N ARG A 377 39.44 5.11 8.40
CA ARG A 377 40.46 6.17 8.57
C ARG A 377 40.59 7.11 7.36
N ASN A 378 40.46 6.57 6.15
CA ASN A 378 40.55 7.36 4.92
C ASN A 378 39.36 8.32 4.77
N ASP A 379 38.16 7.86 5.09
CA ASP A 379 36.94 8.65 5.04
C ASP A 379 36.96 9.74 6.11
N LEU A 380 37.44 9.40 7.32
CA LEU A 380 37.63 10.37 8.40
C LEU A 380 38.60 11.50 8.00
N ASN A 381 39.71 11.15 7.34
CA ASN A 381 40.65 12.14 6.82
C ASN A 381 40.06 12.99 5.67
N ARG A 382 39.12 12.44 4.89
CA ARG A 382 38.38 13.22 3.88
C ARG A 382 37.44 14.21 4.58
N ILE A 383 36.63 13.74 5.53
CA ILE A 383 35.68 14.56 6.30
C ILE A 383 36.41 15.72 6.96
N LYS A 384 37.46 15.45 7.75
CA LYS A 384 38.25 16.49 8.43
C LYS A 384 38.80 17.55 7.47
N ARG A 385 39.27 17.14 6.28
CA ARG A 385 39.74 18.07 5.25
C ARG A 385 38.62 18.95 4.71
N LEU A 386 37.46 18.38 4.39
CA LEU A 386 36.31 19.14 3.87
C LEU A 386 35.81 20.17 4.91
N ILE A 387 35.75 19.79 6.18
CA ILE A 387 35.30 20.67 7.27
C ILE A 387 36.31 21.80 7.50
N SER A 388 37.62 21.50 7.46
CA SER A 388 38.65 22.54 7.59
C SER A 388 38.65 23.57 6.46
N MET A 389 38.06 23.26 5.31
CA MET A 389 37.90 24.22 4.21
C MET A 389 36.77 25.22 4.48
N ASN A 390 35.83 24.89 5.37
CA ASN A 390 34.67 25.72 5.71
C ASN A 390 34.98 26.71 6.84
N ASP A 391 35.93 26.41 7.73
CA ASP A 391 36.33 27.32 8.82
C ASP A 391 36.99 28.62 8.29
N ASP A 392 37.36 28.70 7.01
CA ASP A 392 37.88 29.89 6.33
C ASP A 392 36.79 30.76 5.66
N GLU A 393 35.55 30.27 5.49
CA GLU A 393 34.41 31.03 4.95
C GLU A 393 33.27 31.17 5.97
N ILE A 394 32.87 32.42 6.22
CA ILE A 394 31.81 32.78 7.16
C ILE A 394 30.52 32.06 6.78
N SER A 395 30.15 31.02 7.54
CA SER A 395 28.96 30.21 7.28
C SER A 395 27.70 31.06 7.17
N VAL A 396 26.96 30.86 6.08
CA VAL A 396 25.62 31.44 5.90
C VAL A 396 24.70 30.71 6.87
N LYS A 397 24.59 31.23 8.10
CA LYS A 397 23.63 30.70 9.08
C LYS A 397 22.20 30.80 8.54
N TYR A 398 21.63 29.64 8.19
CA TYR A 398 20.19 29.47 8.01
C TYR A 398 19.44 30.06 9.22
N SER A 399 18.23 30.54 8.99
CA SER A 399 17.40 31.10 10.06
C SER A 399 16.95 30.00 11.01
N GLU A 400 17.19 30.10 12.33
CA GLU A 400 16.65 29.14 13.33
C GLU A 400 15.12 28.97 13.25
N LEU A 401 14.42 29.93 12.66
CA LEU A 401 12.96 29.91 12.47
C LEU A 401 12.55 29.04 11.29
N LEU A 402 13.29 29.10 10.19
CA LEU A 402 13.00 28.41 8.93
C LEU A 402 14.22 27.58 8.55
N ASN A 403 14.25 26.35 9.07
CA ASN A 403 15.19 25.33 8.64
C ASN A 403 14.62 24.59 7.40
N PRO A 404 15.42 23.78 6.69
CA PRO A 404 14.97 23.08 5.49
C PRO A 404 13.78 22.14 5.72
N GLU A 405 13.70 21.49 6.88
CA GLU A 405 12.58 20.63 7.26
C GLU A 405 11.26 21.40 7.32
N ARG A 406 11.22 22.51 8.05
CA ARG A 406 10.04 23.40 8.08
C ARG A 406 9.76 24.03 6.71
N ALA A 407 10.79 24.27 5.91
CA ALA A 407 10.60 24.74 4.54
C ALA A 407 9.88 23.68 3.69
N ALA A 408 10.26 22.40 3.82
CA ALA A 408 9.58 21.30 3.16
C ALA A 408 8.12 21.14 3.65
N GLU A 409 7.89 21.17 4.96
CA GLU A 409 6.53 21.13 5.54
C GLU A 409 5.66 22.27 5.01
N LEU A 410 6.17 23.51 5.03
CA LEU A 410 5.45 24.68 4.51
C LEU A 410 5.18 24.57 3.01
N SER A 411 6.11 24.00 2.24
CA SER A 411 5.94 23.74 0.82
C SER A 411 4.78 22.76 0.57
N ILE A 412 4.69 21.69 1.35
CA ILE A 412 3.55 20.73 1.31
C ILE A 412 2.24 21.44 1.66
N ILE A 413 2.22 22.17 2.78
CA ILE A 413 1.02 22.90 3.24
C ILE A 413 0.53 23.87 2.16
N ILE A 414 1.42 24.67 1.56
CA ILE A 414 1.07 25.62 0.52
C ILE A 414 0.56 24.90 -0.73
N SER A 415 1.23 23.83 -1.18
CA SER A 415 0.82 23.07 -2.37
C SER A 415 -0.55 22.42 -2.20
N ASN A 416 -0.83 21.90 -0.99
CA ASN A 416 -2.14 21.36 -0.62
C ASN A 416 -3.24 22.43 -0.63
N MET A 417 -2.95 23.69 -0.30
CA MET A 417 -3.93 24.78 -0.40
C MET A 417 -4.37 25.08 -1.85
N TYR A 418 -3.56 24.70 -2.85
CA TYR A 418 -3.83 24.95 -4.27
C TYR A 418 -4.29 23.72 -5.07
N ASN A 419 -4.37 22.53 -4.46
CA ASN A 419 -4.64 21.26 -5.14
C ASN A 419 -3.69 21.00 -6.34
N ASP A 420 -2.47 21.52 -6.27
CA ASP A 420 -1.52 21.47 -7.37
C ASP A 420 -0.39 20.48 -7.04
N ILE A 421 -0.57 19.23 -7.46
CA ILE A 421 0.37 18.13 -7.25
C ILE A 421 1.73 18.41 -7.92
N GLU A 422 1.74 19.15 -9.03
CA GLU A 422 2.98 19.49 -9.75
C GLU A 422 3.84 20.48 -8.96
N SER A 423 3.27 21.19 -7.99
CA SER A 423 3.96 22.19 -7.17
C SER A 423 4.46 21.69 -5.80
N ILE A 424 4.13 20.44 -5.42
CA ILE A 424 4.50 19.83 -4.13
C ILE A 424 6.03 19.82 -3.97
N GLY A 425 6.54 20.61 -3.02
CA GLY A 425 7.97 20.63 -2.71
C GLY A 425 8.79 21.64 -3.51
N LEU A 426 8.20 22.35 -4.48
CA LEU A 426 8.93 23.29 -5.35
C LEU A 426 9.06 24.72 -4.80
N CYS A 427 8.54 25.00 -3.59
CA CYS A 427 8.65 26.33 -2.99
C CYS A 427 10.08 26.66 -2.55
N ASP A 428 10.79 27.47 -3.34
CA ASP A 428 12.05 28.08 -2.92
C ASP A 428 11.80 29.33 -2.05
N PHE A 429 12.25 29.31 -0.80
CA PHE A 429 12.03 30.38 0.15
C PHE A 429 13.19 31.37 0.16
N LYS A 430 12.94 32.57 -0.36
CA LYS A 430 13.88 33.70 -0.28
C LYS A 430 13.61 34.59 0.93
N LEU A 431 14.60 34.76 1.81
CA LEU A 431 14.49 35.66 2.96
C LEU A 431 14.40 37.14 2.50
N LEU A 432 13.23 37.74 2.64
CA LEU A 432 13.01 39.16 2.34
C LEU A 432 13.39 40.08 3.52
N LEU A 433 12.92 39.73 4.72
CA LEU A 433 13.06 40.55 5.93
C LEU A 433 13.28 39.66 7.16
N ARG A 434 14.22 40.06 8.03
CA ARG A 434 14.43 39.47 9.35
C ARG A 434 14.36 40.57 10.41
N GLY A 435 13.38 40.49 11.33
CA GLY A 435 13.15 41.53 12.34
C GLY A 435 14.37 41.87 13.21
N SER A 436 15.20 40.88 13.56
CA SER A 436 16.42 41.10 14.35
C SER A 436 17.56 41.78 13.59
N ARG A 437 17.57 41.72 12.24
CA ARG A 437 18.58 42.34 11.38
C ARG A 437 18.11 43.67 10.79
N ASP A 438 16.87 43.70 10.32
CA ASP A 438 16.30 44.78 9.50
C ASP A 438 15.36 45.69 10.32
N GLY A 439 15.04 45.30 11.55
CA GLY A 439 14.06 45.98 12.40
C GLY A 439 12.60 45.62 12.05
N MET A 440 11.72 45.69 13.05
CA MET A 440 10.29 45.43 12.89
C MET A 440 9.51 46.74 12.64
N THR A 441 9.88 47.47 11.59
CA THR A 441 9.23 48.75 11.24
C THR A 441 8.45 48.66 9.93
N VAL A 442 7.42 49.48 9.79
CA VAL A 442 6.63 49.59 8.55
C VAL A 442 7.53 49.94 7.35
N ASN A 443 8.53 50.82 7.54
CA ASN A 443 9.47 51.20 6.49
C ASN A 443 10.36 50.03 6.03
N ALA A 444 10.87 49.23 6.98
CA ALA A 444 11.65 48.03 6.65
C ALA A 444 10.81 47.01 5.87
N PHE A 445 9.57 46.78 6.31
CA PHE A 445 8.64 45.87 5.62
C PHE A 445 8.29 46.37 4.22
N THR A 446 7.90 47.65 4.09
CA THR A 446 7.49 48.24 2.81
C THR A 446 8.63 48.19 1.79
N SER A 447 9.85 48.54 2.19
CA SER A 447 11.01 48.57 1.27
C SER A 447 11.47 47.18 0.81
N ARG A 448 11.22 46.12 1.59
CA ARG A 448 11.75 44.77 1.33
C ARG A 448 10.70 43.77 0.83
N CYS A 449 9.45 43.90 1.27
CA CYS A 449 8.40 42.92 1.03
C CYS A 449 7.36 43.38 -0.03
N CYS A 450 7.15 44.69 -0.21
CA CYS A 450 6.20 45.16 -1.22
C CYS A 450 6.64 44.80 -2.64
N GLY A 451 5.67 44.36 -3.46
CA GLY A 451 5.89 43.94 -4.84
C GLY A 451 6.66 42.62 -5.03
N LYS A 452 6.93 41.84 -3.98
CA LYS A 452 7.73 40.59 -4.07
C LYS A 452 6.93 39.32 -4.35
N GLY A 453 5.60 39.41 -4.47
CA GLY A 453 4.72 38.26 -4.71
C GLY A 453 4.26 37.57 -3.42
N PRO A 454 3.84 36.29 -3.49
CA PRO A 454 3.39 35.52 -2.33
C PRO A 454 4.45 35.50 -1.23
N THR A 455 4.02 35.55 0.03
CA THR A 455 4.95 35.67 1.16
C THR A 455 4.53 34.80 2.34
N VAL A 456 5.49 34.11 2.96
CA VAL A 456 5.31 33.49 4.29
C VAL A 456 5.93 34.39 5.35
N ILE A 457 5.21 34.59 6.45
CA ILE A 457 5.65 35.31 7.64
C ILE A 457 5.77 34.29 8.77
N LEU A 458 6.91 34.28 9.45
CA LEU A 458 7.15 33.45 10.63
C LEU A 458 7.55 34.33 11.81
N ALA A 459 6.94 34.09 12.96
CA ALA A 459 7.22 34.79 14.21
C ALA A 459 7.33 33.79 15.37
N ARG A 460 8.31 33.97 16.24
CA ARG A 460 8.46 33.15 17.46
C ARG A 460 8.16 34.01 18.67
N ASP A 461 7.28 33.54 19.54
CA ASP A 461 7.03 34.18 20.83
C ASP A 461 8.25 34.02 21.75
N LYS A 462 8.60 35.09 22.45
CA LYS A 462 9.73 35.14 23.38
C LYS A 462 9.47 34.31 24.64
N PHE A 463 8.22 34.19 25.09
CA PHE A 463 7.88 33.54 26.36
C PHE A 463 7.72 32.04 26.21
N ASN A 464 6.86 31.61 25.29
CA ASN A 464 6.50 30.20 25.17
C ASN A 464 7.26 29.47 24.05
N LYS A 465 8.15 30.15 23.33
CA LYS A 465 8.89 29.65 22.16
C LYS A 465 8.04 29.08 21.01
N HIS A 466 6.70 29.22 21.08
CA HIS A 466 5.80 28.84 20.01
C HIS A 466 6.10 29.62 18.73
N LEU A 467 6.05 28.90 17.60
CA LEU A 467 6.19 29.45 16.26
C LEU A 467 4.79 29.71 15.68
N TYR A 468 4.59 30.92 15.19
CA TYR A 468 3.39 31.36 14.50
C TYR A 468 3.74 31.66 13.06
N GLY A 469 2.86 31.29 12.14
CA GLY A 469 3.03 31.49 10.72
C GLY A 469 1.80 32.13 10.08
N ALA A 470 2.01 32.87 9.00
CA ALA A 470 0.96 33.31 8.11
C ALA A 470 1.46 33.25 6.66
N TYR A 471 0.62 32.75 5.75
CA TYR A 471 0.89 32.79 4.32
C TYR A 471 -0.03 33.82 3.67
N TYR A 472 0.54 34.65 2.80
CA TYR A 472 -0.18 35.60 1.99
C TYR A 472 0.07 35.29 0.52
N ALA A 473 -0.98 34.82 -0.17
CA ALA A 473 -0.94 34.37 -1.56
C ALA A 473 -0.68 35.48 -2.58
N ASN A 474 -0.94 36.74 -2.23
CA ASN A 474 -0.84 37.88 -3.13
C ASN A 474 0.42 38.70 -2.87
N ARG A 475 0.70 39.68 -3.72
CA ARG A 475 1.75 40.68 -3.45
C ARG A 475 1.27 41.73 -2.45
N TRP A 476 2.18 42.23 -1.63
CA TRP A 476 1.93 43.40 -0.78
C TRP A 476 2.02 44.68 -1.62
N ASP A 477 0.95 45.48 -1.64
CA ASP A 477 0.91 46.77 -2.33
C ASP A 477 1.03 47.92 -1.31
N HIS A 478 1.83 48.94 -1.63
CA HIS A 478 1.90 50.19 -0.86
C HIS A 478 1.23 51.31 -1.67
N PRO A 479 0.42 52.20 -1.08
CA PRO A 479 -0.30 53.26 -1.80
C PRO A 479 0.59 54.15 -2.70
N ASN A 480 1.89 54.24 -2.40
CA ASN A 480 2.86 55.08 -3.12
C ASN A 480 3.89 54.31 -3.98
N TYR A 481 3.69 53.01 -4.26
CA TYR A 481 4.65 52.23 -5.06
C TYR A 481 4.58 52.53 -6.58
N HIS A 482 3.54 53.24 -7.03
CA HIS A 482 3.37 53.61 -8.44
C HIS A 482 4.15 54.86 -8.89
N ASP A 483 4.83 55.59 -7.99
CA ASP A 483 5.45 56.89 -8.32
C ASP A 483 6.98 56.84 -8.51
N LYS A 484 7.57 55.65 -8.69
CA LYS A 484 9.01 55.52 -8.99
C LYS A 484 9.31 54.47 -10.04
N VAL A 485 8.88 54.74 -11.26
CA VAL A 485 9.51 54.19 -12.47
C VAL A 485 9.53 55.32 -13.49
N ASP A 486 10.66 56.04 -13.55
CA ASP A 486 11.13 56.75 -14.74
C ASP A 486 12.19 55.87 -15.43
#